data_AF-A0A4R3T049-F1
#
_entry.id   AF-A0A4R3T049-F1
#
_cell.length_a   1.000
_cell.length_b   1.000
_cell.length_c   1.000
_cell.angle_alpha   90.00
_cell.angle_beta   90.00
_cell.angle_gamma   90.00
#
_symmetry.space_group_name_H-M   'P 1'
#
loop_
_entity.id
_entity.type
_entity.pdbx_description
1 polymer ?
#
loop_
_entity_poly.entity_id
_entity_poly.type
_entity_poly.pdbx_seq_one_letter_code
_entity_poly.pdbx_strand_id
1 'polypeptide(L)'
;MLKCTDDNEVRSPARIVKVADVAAAVPPDVAQSVSRIIALSMTYDGFLVAAAPGAVIILDRDLAVKSYVAFSGEAVDNAVPVDEYGGIYVVTSRRMLKVVWNGKNLSSEEEDGAWESGYEWMPDEKAFALGSISRGSGTTPTLMGFGDDPDKLVVIADGAEGGTNLVAFWRDDIPEDFEQKPGTKSRRIADQARIEISKATIEPSPNVLGYGVAVVNSTYPEPFPEPGFHNGFMAGVTRPAPKGIQKFNWNPATRRFEQDWLNAEIDNSDIMVPVVSAATGLLYAANKRGLTYEYAGLDWMTGEVKARWVFPDDSAMWNAFGGITTILEDGDLLIGGAFAIKRIIG
;
A
#
# COMPACT_ATOMS: atom_id res chain seq x y z
N MET A 1 -12.15 15.04 13.14
CA MET A 1 -11.10 14.61 14.09
C MET A 1 -11.55 13.30 14.70
N LEU A 2 -10.97 12.17 14.31
CA LEU A 2 -11.21 10.91 15.03
C LEU A 2 -10.43 11.02 16.34
N LYS A 3 -11.15 11.27 17.44
CA LYS A 3 -10.55 11.36 18.77
C LYS A 3 -10.79 10.01 19.44
N CYS A 4 -9.73 9.24 19.65
CA CYS A 4 -9.80 8.13 20.59
C CYS A 4 -9.90 8.75 21.98
N THR A 5 -11.06 8.63 22.62
CA THR A 5 -11.30 9.19 23.95
C THR A 5 -10.87 8.16 24.98
N ASP A 6 -9.64 8.27 25.48
CA ASP A 6 -9.15 7.39 26.58
C ASP A 6 -10.07 7.42 27.82
N ASP A 7 -10.90 8.46 27.93
CA ASP A 7 -11.83 8.69 29.03
C ASP A 7 -13.31 8.77 28.57
N ASN A 8 -13.63 8.42 27.31
CA ASN A 8 -14.95 8.58 26.67
C ASN A 8 -15.56 10.00 26.68
N GLU A 9 -14.77 11.02 26.99
CA GLU A 9 -15.18 12.43 26.93
C GLU A 9 -14.93 13.03 25.55
N VAL A 10 -15.94 13.01 24.68
CA VAL A 10 -15.85 13.45 23.28
C VAL A 10 -15.30 14.88 23.12
N ARG A 11 -15.61 15.78 24.05
CA ARG A 11 -15.25 17.21 23.96
C ARG A 11 -13.98 17.60 24.71
N SER A 12 -13.36 16.69 25.47
CA SER A 12 -12.12 17.01 26.18
C SER A 12 -10.98 17.26 25.17
N PRO A 13 -9.84 17.87 25.55
CA PRO A 13 -8.62 17.84 24.75
C PRO A 13 -8.06 16.41 24.62
N ALA A 14 -7.35 16.09 23.54
CA ALA A 14 -6.65 14.81 23.45
C ALA A 14 -5.61 14.70 24.58
N ARG A 15 -5.60 13.57 25.29
CA ARG A 15 -4.64 13.33 26.36
C ARG A 15 -3.44 12.59 25.77
N ILE A 16 -2.27 13.20 25.82
CA ILE A 16 -1.04 12.52 25.43
C ILE A 16 -0.57 11.70 26.63
N VAL A 17 -0.69 10.38 26.54
CA VAL A 17 -0.34 9.47 27.64
C VAL A 17 1.14 9.12 27.67
N LYS A 18 1.79 9.13 26.50
CA LYS A 18 3.19 8.80 26.34
C LYS A 18 3.76 9.44 25.07
N VAL A 19 5.03 9.82 25.12
CA VAL A 19 5.82 10.31 23.98
C VAL A 19 7.17 9.61 24.04
N ALA A 20 7.66 9.18 22.88
CA ALA A 20 9.00 8.65 22.72
C ALA A 20 9.63 9.20 21.45
N ASP A 21 10.91 9.57 21.54
CA ASP A 21 11.74 9.81 20.36
C ASP A 21 12.43 8.50 19.99
N VAL A 22 11.92 7.86 18.93
CA VAL A 22 12.43 6.56 18.46
C VAL A 22 13.86 6.67 17.95
N ALA A 23 14.24 7.81 17.34
CA ALA A 23 15.59 8.01 16.79
C ALA A 23 16.64 8.09 17.90
N ALA A 24 16.28 8.60 19.08
CA ALA A 24 17.18 8.65 20.24
C ALA A 24 17.47 7.28 20.86
N ALA A 25 16.68 6.26 20.53
CA ALA A 25 16.77 4.91 21.08
C ALA A 25 17.47 3.90 20.15
N VAL A 26 18.01 4.36 19.01
CA VAL A 26 18.80 3.55 18.07
C VAL A 26 20.20 4.14 17.88
N PRO A 27 21.18 3.38 17.36
CA PRO A 27 22.53 3.90 17.14
C PRO A 27 22.59 5.12 16.22
N PRO A 28 23.60 6.01 16.35
CA PRO A 28 23.65 7.30 15.65
C PRO A 28 23.61 7.22 14.11
N ASP A 29 24.16 6.15 13.53
CA ASP A 29 24.14 5.90 12.08
C ASP A 29 22.73 5.53 11.57
N VAL A 30 21.96 4.79 12.37
CA VAL A 30 20.56 4.46 12.10
C VAL A 30 19.67 5.68 12.34
N ALA A 31 19.88 6.38 13.45
CA ALA A 31 19.10 7.55 13.87
C ALA A 31 19.05 8.64 12.78
N GLN A 32 20.15 8.82 12.02
CA GLN A 32 20.20 9.76 10.89
C GLN A 32 19.16 9.49 9.80
N SER A 33 18.76 8.22 9.64
CA SER A 33 17.77 7.80 8.65
C SER A 33 16.35 7.68 9.23
N VAL A 34 16.19 7.67 10.56
CA VAL A 34 14.89 7.65 11.27
C VAL A 34 14.37 9.08 11.45
N SER A 35 14.14 9.76 10.33
CA SER A 35 13.69 11.17 10.33
C SER A 35 12.21 11.36 10.72
N ARG A 36 11.39 10.33 10.47
CA ARG A 36 9.96 10.29 10.79
C ARG A 36 9.47 8.85 10.78
N ILE A 37 8.36 8.59 11.46
CA ILE A 37 7.61 7.35 11.30
C ILE A 37 6.69 7.51 10.09
N ILE A 38 6.79 6.58 9.15
CA ILE A 38 6.03 6.55 7.89
C ILE A 38 4.75 5.75 8.09
N ALA A 39 4.86 4.62 8.77
CA ALA A 39 3.74 3.73 9.03
C ALA A 39 3.89 3.01 10.36
N LEU A 40 2.75 2.61 10.90
CA LEU A 40 2.63 1.76 12.07
C LEU A 40 1.89 0.49 11.67
N SER A 41 2.30 -0.63 12.23
CA SER A 41 1.60 -1.92 12.19
C SER A 41 1.78 -2.60 13.54
N MET A 42 1.17 -3.77 13.72
CA MET A 42 1.23 -4.49 14.98
C MET A 42 1.54 -5.97 14.71
N THR A 43 2.44 -6.54 15.50
CA THR A 43 2.70 -7.97 15.50
C THR A 43 1.56 -8.71 16.21
N TYR A 44 1.41 -10.01 15.92
CA TYR A 44 0.35 -10.82 16.52
C TYR A 44 0.51 -11.00 18.05
N ASP A 45 1.73 -10.88 18.57
CA ASP A 45 2.04 -10.86 20.01
C ASP A 45 1.92 -9.46 20.66
N GLY A 46 1.49 -8.44 19.89
CA GLY A 46 1.05 -7.15 20.42
C GLY A 46 2.16 -6.09 20.60
N PHE A 47 3.26 -6.22 19.85
CA PHE A 47 4.27 -5.17 19.71
C PHE A 47 3.95 -4.27 18.51
N LEU A 48 4.37 -3.01 18.57
CA LEU A 48 4.22 -2.09 17.45
C LEU A 48 5.41 -2.24 16.50
N VAL A 49 5.09 -2.34 15.21
CA VAL A 49 6.07 -2.24 14.12
C VAL A 49 6.03 -0.80 13.62
N ALA A 50 7.15 -0.11 13.67
CA ALA A 50 7.31 1.24 13.15
C ALA A 50 8.25 1.23 11.94
N ALA A 51 7.75 1.66 10.78
CA ALA A 51 8.55 1.84 9.59
C ALA A 51 9.05 3.29 9.48
N ALA A 52 10.32 3.45 9.16
CA ALA A 52 10.98 4.73 8.90
C ALA A 52 11.84 4.59 7.64
N PRO A 53 12.27 5.70 6.99
CA PRO A 53 12.98 5.62 5.73
C PRO A 53 14.14 4.63 5.69
N GLY A 54 14.97 4.59 6.75
CA GLY A 54 16.12 3.67 6.82
C GLY A 54 16.02 2.55 7.86
N ALA A 55 14.85 2.30 8.46
CA ALA A 55 14.72 1.22 9.45
C ALA A 55 13.29 0.72 9.62
N VAL A 56 13.18 -0.54 10.06
CA VAL A 56 11.97 -1.08 10.69
C VAL A 56 12.28 -1.41 12.14
N ILE A 57 11.39 -1.00 13.05
CA ILE A 57 11.66 -0.92 14.48
C ILE A 57 10.51 -1.56 15.25
N ILE A 58 10.82 -2.37 16.25
CA ILE A 58 9.85 -2.94 17.19
C ILE A 58 9.83 -2.11 18.46
N LEU A 59 8.63 -1.68 18.85
CA LEU A 59 8.35 -1.00 20.10
C LEU A 59 7.41 -1.86 20.96
N ASP A 60 7.64 -1.88 22.27
CA ASP A 60 6.63 -2.40 23.19
C ASP A 60 5.50 -1.38 23.42
N ARG A 61 4.50 -1.76 24.24
CA ARG A 61 3.39 -0.88 24.65
C ARG A 61 3.86 0.36 25.43
N ASP A 62 5.08 0.32 25.94
CA ASP A 62 5.75 1.41 26.61
C ASP A 62 6.54 2.30 25.63
N LEU A 63 6.38 2.11 24.32
CA LEU A 63 7.13 2.83 23.27
C LEU A 63 8.65 2.68 23.40
N ALA A 64 9.14 1.64 24.10
CA ALA A 64 10.55 1.35 24.20
C ALA A 64 10.99 0.48 23.02
N VAL A 65 12.08 0.88 22.36
CA VAL A 65 12.70 0.10 21.28
C VAL A 65 13.18 -1.25 21.82
N LYS A 66 12.73 -2.33 21.19
CA LYS A 66 13.14 -3.70 21.50
C LYS A 66 14.13 -4.27 20.49
N SER A 67 13.90 -3.98 19.22
CA SER A 67 14.74 -4.44 18.12
C SER A 67 14.55 -3.54 16.92
N TYR A 68 15.50 -3.56 16.00
CA TYR A 68 15.37 -2.91 14.70
C TYR A 68 16.17 -3.67 13.65
N VAL A 69 15.82 -3.48 12.38
CA VAL A 69 16.67 -3.77 11.22
C VAL A 69 16.83 -2.48 10.44
N ALA A 70 18.06 -2.15 10.06
CA ALA A 70 18.40 -0.93 9.34
C ALA A 70 18.71 -1.23 7.87
N PHE A 71 18.31 -0.31 7.00
CA PHE A 71 18.58 -0.28 5.55
C PHE A 71 18.93 1.17 5.18
N SER A 72 19.94 1.71 5.85
CA SER A 72 20.36 3.11 5.73
C SER A 72 20.62 3.51 4.29
N GLY A 73 20.09 4.67 3.89
CA GLY A 73 20.21 5.20 2.53
C GLY A 73 19.12 4.71 1.56
N GLU A 74 18.32 3.72 1.96
CA GLU A 74 17.09 3.37 1.26
C GLU A 74 15.92 4.15 1.87
N ALA A 75 14.80 4.22 1.15
CA ALA A 75 13.58 4.86 1.63
C ALA A 75 12.46 3.83 1.76
N VAL A 76 11.65 3.93 2.81
CA VAL A 76 10.35 3.29 2.92
C VAL A 76 9.31 4.40 2.89
N ASP A 77 8.40 4.33 1.92
CA ASP A 77 7.41 5.39 1.69
C ASP A 77 5.99 5.00 2.13
N ASN A 78 5.77 3.74 2.53
CA ASN A 78 4.43 3.25 2.86
C ASN A 78 4.42 2.18 3.99
N ALA A 79 3.26 1.55 4.21
CA ALA A 79 3.06 0.59 5.29
C ALA A 79 3.75 -0.76 5.08
N VAL A 80 3.82 -1.55 6.16
CA VAL A 80 4.53 -2.83 6.24
C VAL A 80 3.59 -3.90 6.80
N PRO A 81 3.01 -4.79 5.97
CA PRO A 81 2.13 -5.82 6.49
C PRO A 81 2.94 -6.84 7.31
N VAL A 82 2.24 -7.46 8.25
CA VAL A 82 2.80 -8.44 9.19
C VAL A 82 1.98 -9.72 9.08
N ASP A 83 2.64 -10.86 8.91
CA ASP A 83 2.00 -12.17 8.92
C ASP A 83 1.92 -12.77 10.34
N GLU A 84 1.16 -13.85 10.47
CA GLU A 84 0.94 -14.57 11.74
C GLU A 84 2.19 -15.28 12.29
N TYR A 85 3.25 -15.39 11.49
CA TYR A 85 4.52 -16.03 11.85
C TYR A 85 5.61 -15.00 12.19
N GLY A 86 5.26 -13.71 12.27
CA GLY A 86 6.18 -12.62 12.60
C GLY A 86 6.97 -12.09 11.40
N GLY A 87 6.66 -12.52 10.18
CA GLY A 87 7.19 -11.95 8.95
C GLY A 87 6.68 -10.53 8.75
N ILE A 88 7.59 -9.58 8.61
CA ILE A 88 7.32 -8.17 8.34
C ILE A 88 7.86 -7.84 6.96
N TYR A 89 6.99 -7.38 6.08
CA TYR A 89 7.30 -7.19 4.67
C TYR A 89 7.56 -5.71 4.41
N VAL A 90 8.79 -5.40 4.01
CA VAL A 90 9.26 -4.03 3.83
C VAL A 90 9.65 -3.85 2.38
N VAL A 91 8.95 -2.98 1.67
CA VAL A 91 9.43 -2.50 0.37
C VAL A 91 10.18 -1.20 0.59
N THR A 92 11.45 -1.21 0.20
CA THR A 92 12.26 0.00 0.17
C THR A 92 12.28 0.57 -1.25
N SER A 93 12.93 1.71 -1.45
CA SER A 93 13.16 2.31 -2.76
C SER A 93 14.06 1.49 -3.69
N ARG A 94 14.61 0.35 -3.22
CA ARG A 94 15.58 -0.48 -3.97
C ARG A 94 15.22 -1.95 -4.02
N ARG A 95 14.55 -2.49 -3.00
CA ARG A 95 14.28 -3.94 -2.87
C ARG A 95 13.08 -4.24 -1.99
N MET A 96 12.59 -5.46 -2.13
CA MET A 96 11.59 -6.06 -1.25
C MET A 96 12.31 -6.91 -0.20
N LEU A 97 11.95 -6.77 1.06
CA LEU A 97 12.47 -7.57 2.16
C LEU A 97 11.32 -8.24 2.92
N LYS A 98 11.59 -9.44 3.44
CA LYS A 98 10.92 -10.01 4.60
C LYS A 98 11.93 -10.04 5.72
N VAL A 99 11.64 -9.36 6.83
CA VAL A 99 12.36 -9.53 8.10
C VAL A 99 11.48 -10.30 9.08
N VAL A 100 12.06 -11.00 10.04
CA VAL A 100 11.30 -11.90 10.92
C VAL A 100 11.42 -11.47 12.37
N TRP A 101 10.29 -11.22 13.02
CA TRP A 101 10.17 -11.05 14.46
C TRP A 101 9.90 -12.39 15.13
N ASN A 102 10.82 -12.84 15.98
CA ASN A 102 10.70 -14.12 16.69
C ASN A 102 10.14 -14.00 18.12
N GLY A 103 9.52 -12.87 18.47
CA GLY A 103 9.08 -12.57 19.85
C GLY A 103 10.15 -11.94 20.73
N LYS A 104 11.40 -11.84 20.25
CA LYS A 104 12.51 -11.25 21.01
C LYS A 104 13.37 -10.28 20.21
N ASN A 105 13.75 -10.66 18.99
CA ASN A 105 14.57 -9.85 18.08
C ASN A 105 13.98 -9.88 16.67
N LEU A 106 14.26 -8.83 15.91
CA LEU A 106 14.12 -8.82 14.46
C LEU A 106 15.37 -9.43 13.83
N SER A 107 15.16 -10.29 12.84
CA SER A 107 16.21 -10.89 12.03
C SER A 107 16.03 -10.58 10.55
N SER A 108 17.16 -10.38 9.88
CA SER A 108 17.27 -10.29 8.42
C SER A 108 18.00 -11.49 7.82
N GLU A 109 18.27 -12.54 8.61
CA GLU A 109 19.01 -13.72 8.19
C GLU A 109 18.10 -14.78 7.54
N GLU A 110 18.57 -15.39 6.45
CA GLU A 110 17.79 -16.41 5.73
C GLU A 110 17.45 -17.64 6.60
N GLU A 111 18.31 -18.00 7.57
CA GLU A 111 18.07 -19.11 8.49
C GLU A 111 16.87 -18.90 9.41
N ASP A 112 16.51 -17.64 9.67
CA ASP A 112 15.30 -17.25 10.42
C ASP A 112 14.07 -17.09 9.50
N GLY A 113 14.20 -17.40 8.21
CA GLY A 113 13.14 -17.27 7.20
C GLY A 113 12.99 -15.86 6.63
N ALA A 114 13.95 -14.96 6.89
CA ALA A 114 14.05 -13.67 6.22
C ALA A 114 14.51 -13.86 4.76
N TRP A 115 14.25 -12.87 3.91
CA TRP A 115 14.77 -12.85 2.55
C TRP A 115 14.72 -11.45 1.97
N GLU A 116 15.47 -11.22 0.90
CA GLU A 116 15.37 -10.01 0.09
C GLU A 116 15.35 -10.32 -1.41
N SER A 117 14.79 -9.40 -2.18
CA SER A 117 14.85 -9.43 -3.64
C SER A 117 14.83 -8.02 -4.20
N GLY A 118 15.75 -7.74 -5.13
CA GLY A 118 15.62 -6.59 -6.00
C GLY A 118 14.35 -6.66 -6.85
N TYR A 119 13.89 -5.49 -7.29
CA TYR A 119 12.82 -5.33 -8.28
C TYR A 119 13.21 -4.20 -9.25
N GLU A 120 12.46 -4.00 -10.33
CA GLU A 120 12.75 -2.92 -11.28
C GLU A 120 12.33 -1.56 -10.73
N TRP A 121 13.24 -0.59 -10.74
CA TRP A 121 12.98 0.78 -10.32
C TRP A 121 13.69 1.77 -11.24
N MET A 122 13.31 3.03 -11.16
CA MET A 122 13.94 4.13 -11.88
C MET A 122 14.50 5.18 -10.92
N PRO A 123 15.49 5.98 -11.33
CA PRO A 123 16.01 7.07 -10.51
C PRO A 123 14.89 7.99 -10.00
N ASP A 124 15.00 8.42 -8.75
CA ASP A 124 13.95 9.17 -8.05
C ASP A 124 13.57 10.45 -8.81
N GLU A 125 14.54 11.17 -9.39
CA GLU A 125 14.30 12.37 -10.18
C GLU A 125 13.43 12.09 -11.42
N LYS A 126 13.64 10.93 -12.05
CA LYS A 126 12.85 10.49 -13.20
C LYS A 126 11.44 10.09 -12.76
N ALA A 127 11.29 9.38 -11.64
CA ALA A 127 9.98 9.02 -11.09
C ALA A 127 9.16 10.27 -10.72
N PHE A 128 9.78 11.24 -10.05
CA PHE A 128 9.13 12.50 -9.67
C PHE A 128 8.76 13.36 -10.89
N ALA A 129 9.60 13.40 -11.93
CA ALA A 129 9.27 14.06 -13.19
C ALA A 129 8.06 13.42 -13.90
N LEU A 130 7.80 12.13 -13.67
CA LEU A 130 6.60 11.42 -14.13
C LEU A 130 5.41 11.52 -13.17
N GLY A 131 5.53 12.30 -12.09
CA GLY A 131 4.46 12.56 -11.13
C GLY A 131 4.32 11.57 -10.00
N SER A 132 5.27 10.64 -9.84
CA SER A 132 5.33 9.85 -8.62
C SER A 132 5.48 10.78 -7.40
N ILE A 133 4.86 10.42 -6.28
CA ILE A 133 5.12 11.05 -4.99
C ILE A 133 5.86 10.09 -4.03
N SER A 134 6.24 8.91 -4.52
CA SER A 134 7.01 7.88 -3.81
C SER A 134 8.25 7.45 -4.60
N ARG A 135 9.21 6.82 -3.91
CA ARG A 135 10.48 6.33 -4.46
C ARG A 135 10.46 4.82 -4.65
N GLY A 136 11.16 4.34 -5.68
CA GLY A 136 11.12 2.93 -6.07
C GLY A 136 9.68 2.48 -6.37
N SER A 137 9.23 1.43 -5.68
CA SER A 137 7.86 0.96 -5.70
C SER A 137 6.92 1.94 -4.97
N GLY A 138 7.21 2.35 -3.74
CA GLY A 138 6.29 3.20 -2.96
C GLY A 138 4.94 2.56 -2.61
N THR A 139 4.66 1.36 -3.11
CA THR A 139 3.47 0.57 -2.81
C THR A 139 3.52 0.07 -1.37
N THR A 140 2.40 0.00 -0.66
CA THR A 140 2.33 -0.91 0.50
C THR A 140 2.25 -2.35 -0.03
N PRO A 141 3.25 -3.22 0.22
CA PRO A 141 3.20 -4.59 -0.26
C PRO A 141 1.97 -5.31 0.31
N THR A 142 1.37 -6.18 -0.48
CA THR A 142 0.12 -6.87 -0.08
C THR A 142 0.32 -8.37 -0.10
N LEU A 143 -0.06 -9.02 1.00
CA LEU A 143 0.02 -10.46 1.16
C LEU A 143 -1.13 -11.14 0.41
N MET A 144 -0.83 -12.22 -0.29
CA MET A 144 -1.78 -13.00 -1.09
C MET A 144 -1.54 -14.50 -0.87
N GLY A 145 -2.61 -15.28 -0.82
CA GLY A 145 -2.54 -16.69 -0.44
C GLY A 145 -2.43 -16.87 1.07
N PHE A 146 -3.40 -17.57 1.67
CA PHE A 146 -3.47 -17.81 3.11
C PHE A 146 -3.94 -19.24 3.41
N GLY A 147 -3.72 -19.70 4.65
CA GLY A 147 -4.10 -21.05 5.06
C GLY A 147 -3.46 -22.12 4.18
N ASP A 148 -4.29 -22.97 3.60
CA ASP A 148 -3.91 -24.11 2.76
C ASP A 148 -3.74 -23.75 1.27
N ASP A 149 -3.77 -22.46 0.92
CA ASP A 149 -3.49 -22.00 -0.43
C ASP A 149 -2.09 -22.48 -0.87
N PRO A 150 -1.96 -23.05 -2.09
CA PRO A 150 -0.72 -23.69 -2.54
C PRO A 150 0.42 -22.68 -2.74
N ASP A 151 0.09 -21.49 -3.23
CA ASP A 151 1.05 -20.42 -3.46
C ASP A 151 0.76 -19.26 -2.50
N LYS A 152 1.77 -18.92 -1.71
CA LYS A 152 1.76 -17.77 -0.80
C LYS A 152 2.71 -16.72 -1.34
N LEU A 153 2.18 -15.54 -1.60
CA LEU A 153 2.83 -14.49 -2.35
C LEU A 153 2.76 -13.15 -1.60
N VAL A 154 3.68 -12.26 -1.94
CA VAL A 154 3.59 -10.84 -1.62
C VAL A 154 3.70 -10.05 -2.91
N VAL A 155 2.83 -9.05 -3.08
CA VAL A 155 2.64 -8.35 -4.35
C VAL A 155 2.91 -6.85 -4.18
N ILE A 156 3.62 -6.27 -5.14
CA ILE A 156 3.87 -4.83 -5.25
C ILE A 156 3.58 -4.35 -6.68
N ALA A 157 3.46 -3.04 -6.87
CA ALA A 157 3.68 -2.41 -8.16
C ALA A 157 5.11 -1.85 -8.20
N ASP A 158 5.89 -2.20 -9.22
CA ASP A 158 7.27 -1.75 -9.34
C ASP A 158 7.38 -0.34 -9.96
N GLY A 159 8.60 0.19 -10.01
CA GLY A 159 8.90 1.51 -10.56
C GLY A 159 9.70 1.45 -11.85
N ALA A 160 9.49 0.43 -12.70
CA ALA A 160 10.36 0.17 -13.85
C ALA A 160 10.37 1.33 -14.87
N GLU A 161 11.54 1.64 -15.46
CA GLU A 161 11.67 2.72 -16.45
C GLU A 161 10.79 2.54 -17.70
N GLY A 162 10.55 1.29 -18.09
CA GLY A 162 9.66 0.96 -19.19
C GLY A 162 8.18 1.18 -18.85
N GLY A 163 7.85 1.45 -17.59
CA GLY A 163 6.53 1.55 -16.96
C GLY A 163 6.21 0.35 -16.05
N THR A 164 5.23 0.55 -15.18
CA THR A 164 4.95 -0.24 -13.98
C THR A 164 4.54 -1.68 -14.26
N ASN A 165 5.09 -2.64 -13.51
CA ASN A 165 4.64 -4.02 -13.47
C ASN A 165 4.03 -4.37 -12.11
N LEU A 166 3.06 -5.27 -12.12
CA LEU A 166 2.64 -6.02 -10.95
C LEU A 166 3.69 -7.12 -10.72
N VAL A 167 4.29 -7.19 -9.55
CA VAL A 167 5.36 -8.15 -9.23
C VAL A 167 4.95 -8.97 -8.03
N ALA A 168 4.95 -10.31 -8.18
CA ALA A 168 4.73 -11.24 -7.09
C ALA A 168 6.04 -11.89 -6.67
N PHE A 169 6.27 -11.96 -5.36
CA PHE A 169 7.38 -12.69 -4.77
C PHE A 169 6.85 -13.87 -3.97
N TRP A 170 7.58 -14.99 -4.00
CA TRP A 170 7.34 -16.11 -3.10
C TRP A 170 7.50 -15.65 -1.65
N ARG A 171 6.40 -15.70 -0.90
CA ARG A 171 6.35 -15.25 0.50
C ARG A 171 7.09 -16.20 1.42
N ASP A 172 6.89 -17.48 1.17
CA ASP A 172 7.45 -18.62 1.91
C ASP A 172 8.58 -19.24 1.06
N ASP A 173 8.87 -20.54 1.22
CA ASP A 173 9.87 -21.22 0.42
C ASP A 173 9.53 -21.17 -1.08
N ILE A 174 10.57 -21.00 -1.91
CA ILE A 174 10.40 -21.05 -3.36
C ILE A 174 10.24 -22.53 -3.75
N PRO A 175 9.18 -22.91 -4.49
CA PRO A 175 8.98 -24.30 -4.92
C PRO A 175 10.24 -24.87 -5.58
N GLU A 176 10.67 -26.08 -5.24
CA GLU A 176 11.94 -26.65 -5.70
C GLU A 176 12.04 -26.73 -7.24
N ASP A 177 10.92 -27.03 -7.89
CA ASP A 177 10.79 -27.12 -9.34
C ASP A 177 10.64 -25.76 -10.05
N PHE A 178 10.55 -24.65 -9.30
CA PHE A 178 10.43 -23.34 -9.90
C PHE A 178 11.76 -22.89 -10.50
N GLU A 179 11.76 -22.58 -11.79
CA GLU A 179 12.90 -21.92 -12.43
C GLU A 179 12.67 -20.41 -12.48
N GLN A 180 13.73 -19.64 -12.28
CA GLN A 180 13.65 -18.18 -12.40
C GLN A 180 13.15 -17.81 -13.80
N LYS A 181 12.13 -16.95 -13.85
CA LYS A 181 11.56 -16.51 -15.11
C LYS A 181 12.50 -15.52 -15.83
N PRO A 182 12.55 -15.56 -17.18
CA PRO A 182 13.32 -14.60 -17.94
C PRO A 182 12.93 -13.15 -17.61
N GLY A 183 13.93 -12.30 -17.38
CA GLY A 183 13.72 -10.87 -17.12
C GLY A 183 13.39 -10.50 -15.68
N THR A 184 13.19 -11.46 -14.77
CA THR A 184 13.06 -11.13 -13.34
C THR A 184 14.44 -10.94 -12.72
N LYS A 185 14.55 -10.09 -11.69
CA LYS A 185 15.81 -9.85 -10.98
C LYS A 185 16.30 -11.03 -10.14
N SER A 186 15.41 -11.93 -9.75
CA SER A 186 15.73 -13.07 -8.88
C SER A 186 14.73 -14.22 -9.07
N ARG A 187 15.10 -15.41 -8.59
CA ARG A 187 14.21 -16.57 -8.46
C ARG A 187 13.11 -16.37 -7.41
N ARG A 188 13.24 -15.37 -6.53
CA ARG A 188 12.23 -15.01 -5.53
C ARG A 188 11.00 -14.39 -6.19
N ILE A 189 11.14 -13.75 -7.36
CA ILE A 189 10.02 -13.23 -8.15
C ILE A 189 9.31 -14.40 -8.84
N ALA A 190 8.08 -14.68 -8.41
CA ALA A 190 7.22 -15.74 -8.92
C ALA A 190 6.68 -15.42 -10.32
N ASP A 191 6.27 -14.18 -10.54
CA ASP A 191 5.96 -13.62 -11.87
C ASP A 191 5.93 -12.09 -11.82
N GLN A 192 5.92 -11.49 -13.00
CA GLN A 192 5.62 -10.08 -13.17
C GLN A 192 4.76 -9.85 -14.42
N ALA A 193 3.79 -8.94 -14.33
CA ALA A 193 2.86 -8.61 -15.41
C ALA A 193 2.76 -7.10 -15.62
N ARG A 194 2.66 -6.67 -16.87
CA ARG A 194 2.60 -5.25 -17.19
C ARG A 194 1.28 -4.64 -16.72
N ILE A 195 1.35 -3.52 -16.00
CA ILE A 195 0.18 -2.70 -15.69
C ILE A 195 0.02 -1.68 -16.81
N GLU A 196 -1.12 -1.71 -17.51
CA GLU A 196 -1.40 -0.90 -18.70
C GLU A 196 -1.73 0.54 -18.35
N ILE A 197 -2.36 0.73 -17.20
CA ILE A 197 -2.88 2.03 -16.76
C ILE A 197 -1.80 2.95 -16.17
N SER A 198 -0.59 2.46 -15.89
CA SER A 198 0.45 3.21 -15.20
C SER A 198 1.78 3.24 -15.96
N LYS A 199 2.53 4.34 -15.81
CA LYS A 199 3.80 4.60 -16.50
C LYS A 199 4.98 4.84 -15.55
N ALA A 200 4.73 4.89 -14.24
CA ALA A 200 5.73 5.23 -13.25
C ALA A 200 5.69 4.19 -12.11
N THR A 201 5.08 4.55 -10.99
CA THR A 201 4.76 3.62 -9.91
C THR A 201 3.32 3.81 -9.42
N ILE A 202 2.82 2.85 -8.63
CA ILE A 202 1.53 2.89 -7.98
C ILE A 202 1.73 2.84 -6.47
N GLU A 203 1.40 3.94 -5.80
CA GLU A 203 1.54 4.06 -4.34
C GLU A 203 0.40 3.36 -3.57
N PRO A 204 -0.88 3.48 -3.97
CA PRO A 204 -1.95 2.73 -3.30
C PRO A 204 -1.70 1.23 -3.32
N SER A 205 -1.94 0.54 -2.21
CA SER A 205 -1.75 -0.91 -2.15
C SER A 205 -2.60 -1.66 -3.18
N PRO A 206 -2.05 -2.74 -3.77
CA PRO A 206 -2.84 -3.75 -4.44
C PRO A 206 -3.96 -4.25 -3.50
N ASN A 207 -5.14 -4.43 -4.06
CA ASN A 207 -6.26 -5.04 -3.38
C ASN A 207 -6.31 -6.52 -3.73
N VAL A 208 -6.37 -7.37 -2.71
CA VAL A 208 -6.33 -8.83 -2.89
C VAL A 208 -7.61 -9.45 -2.33
N LEU A 209 -8.23 -10.32 -3.13
CA LEU A 209 -9.28 -11.23 -2.69
C LEU A 209 -9.11 -12.57 -3.41
N GLY A 210 -8.80 -13.62 -2.64
CA GLY A 210 -8.30 -14.88 -3.19
C GLY A 210 -7.00 -14.65 -3.95
N TYR A 211 -6.92 -15.14 -5.19
CA TYR A 211 -5.81 -14.89 -6.11
C TYR A 211 -6.04 -13.72 -7.08
N GLY A 212 -7.13 -12.96 -6.90
CA GLY A 212 -7.36 -11.73 -7.65
C GLY A 212 -6.58 -10.56 -7.05
N VAL A 213 -5.95 -9.76 -7.90
CA VAL A 213 -5.18 -8.57 -7.50
C VAL A 213 -5.63 -7.38 -8.34
N ALA A 214 -6.19 -6.34 -7.71
CA ALA A 214 -6.55 -5.10 -8.39
C ALA A 214 -5.64 -3.95 -7.97
N VAL A 215 -5.26 -3.12 -8.93
CA VAL A 215 -4.44 -1.91 -8.72
C VAL A 215 -5.13 -0.71 -9.35
N VAL A 216 -4.96 0.46 -8.74
CA VAL A 216 -5.47 1.72 -9.26
C VAL A 216 -4.35 2.51 -9.92
N ASN A 217 -4.68 3.28 -10.95
CA ASN A 217 -3.72 4.20 -11.52
C ASN A 217 -3.50 5.39 -10.60
N SER A 218 -2.26 5.66 -10.20
CA SER A 218 -1.86 6.90 -9.52
C SER A 218 -0.81 7.70 -10.30
N THR A 219 -0.64 7.42 -11.60
CA THR A 219 0.28 8.15 -12.47
C THR A 219 -0.47 9.25 -13.22
N TYR A 220 -0.24 10.49 -12.83
CA TYR A 220 -0.87 11.66 -13.43
C TYR A 220 -0.48 11.81 -14.91
N PRO A 221 -1.45 11.94 -15.84
CA PRO A 221 -1.15 12.12 -17.26
C PRO A 221 -0.31 13.37 -17.54
N GLU A 222 -0.62 14.44 -16.79
CA GLU A 222 0.14 15.68 -16.76
C GLU A 222 0.50 15.93 -15.30
N PRO A 223 1.68 15.51 -14.82
CA PRO A 223 2.09 15.69 -13.43
C PRO A 223 2.64 17.09 -13.18
N PHE A 224 2.52 17.61 -11.95
CA PHE A 224 3.04 18.93 -11.60
C PHE A 224 4.58 18.87 -11.63
N PRO A 225 5.28 19.91 -12.12
CA PRO A 225 6.74 19.87 -12.21
C PRO A 225 7.43 19.62 -10.87
N GLU A 226 6.81 20.07 -9.77
CA GLU A 226 7.25 19.80 -8.41
C GLU A 226 6.43 18.64 -7.81
N PRO A 227 7.07 17.61 -7.23
CA PRO A 227 6.35 16.54 -6.55
C PRO A 227 5.63 17.08 -5.31
N GLY A 228 4.50 16.47 -4.95
CA GLY A 228 3.79 16.75 -3.69
C GLY A 228 2.30 17.04 -3.87
N PHE A 229 1.76 17.87 -2.97
CA PHE A 229 0.31 18.07 -2.78
C PHE A 229 -0.42 18.66 -4.00
N HIS A 230 0.30 19.31 -4.92
CA HIS A 230 -0.30 19.85 -6.15
C HIS A 230 -1.01 18.76 -6.96
N ASN A 231 -0.38 17.60 -7.09
CA ASN A 231 -0.99 16.48 -7.79
C ASN A 231 -2.24 15.95 -7.07
N GLY A 232 -2.19 15.81 -5.73
CA GLY A 232 -3.29 15.29 -4.92
C GLY A 232 -4.54 16.17 -4.82
N PHE A 233 -4.44 17.48 -5.11
CA PHE A 233 -5.59 18.40 -5.00
C PHE A 233 -5.99 19.08 -6.32
N MET A 234 -5.11 19.15 -7.32
CA MET A 234 -5.39 19.83 -8.59
C MET A 234 -5.75 18.88 -9.73
N ALA A 235 -5.41 17.60 -9.61
CA ALA A 235 -5.81 16.59 -10.58
C ALA A 235 -7.33 16.40 -10.60
N GLY A 236 -7.87 16.19 -11.80
CA GLY A 236 -9.32 16.11 -12.01
C GLY A 236 -10.06 17.43 -11.75
N VAL A 237 -9.35 18.53 -11.46
CA VAL A 237 -9.92 19.88 -11.30
C VAL A 237 -9.41 20.79 -12.42
N THR A 238 -8.11 21.05 -12.43
CA THR A 238 -7.47 21.94 -13.42
C THR A 238 -6.61 21.18 -14.42
N ARG A 239 -6.47 19.86 -14.25
CA ARG A 239 -5.60 18.98 -15.02
C ARG A 239 -6.23 17.59 -15.17
N PRO A 240 -5.84 16.80 -16.20
CA PRO A 240 -6.34 15.44 -16.36
C PRO A 240 -6.08 14.57 -15.13
N ALA A 241 -7.08 13.80 -14.73
CA ALA A 241 -6.97 12.81 -13.66
C ALA A 241 -6.19 11.56 -14.10
N PRO A 242 -5.47 10.89 -13.18
CA PRO A 242 -5.10 9.50 -13.39
C PRO A 242 -6.39 8.67 -13.37
N LYS A 243 -6.51 7.76 -14.34
CA LYS A 243 -7.73 6.96 -14.49
C LYS A 243 -7.42 5.48 -14.56
N GLY A 244 -8.37 4.73 -14.03
CA GLY A 244 -8.54 3.32 -14.25
C GLY A 244 -8.17 2.44 -13.08
N ILE A 245 -8.72 1.24 -13.12
CA ILE A 245 -8.44 0.12 -12.23
C ILE A 245 -8.20 -1.09 -13.12
N GLN A 246 -7.16 -1.85 -12.82
CA GLN A 246 -6.82 -3.06 -13.56
C GLN A 246 -6.69 -4.22 -12.58
N LYS A 247 -7.31 -5.34 -12.94
CA LYS A 247 -7.27 -6.57 -12.14
C LYS A 247 -6.56 -7.68 -12.90
N PHE A 248 -5.77 -8.43 -12.15
CA PHE A 248 -5.12 -9.66 -12.57
C PHE A 248 -5.63 -10.81 -11.71
N ASN A 249 -5.48 -12.04 -12.20
CA ASN A 249 -5.59 -13.26 -11.40
C ASN A 249 -4.26 -14.00 -11.43
N TRP A 250 -3.85 -14.51 -10.27
CA TRP A 250 -2.78 -15.49 -10.19
C TRP A 250 -3.31 -16.88 -10.54
N ASN A 251 -2.68 -17.52 -11.52
CA ASN A 251 -2.93 -18.90 -11.89
C ASN A 251 -1.84 -19.81 -11.26
N PRO A 252 -2.15 -20.59 -10.22
CA PRO A 252 -1.16 -21.42 -9.52
C PRO A 252 -0.65 -22.59 -10.39
N ALA A 253 -1.44 -23.05 -11.36
CA ALA A 253 -1.03 -24.16 -12.23
C ALA A 253 0.08 -23.74 -13.21
N THR A 254 0.02 -22.50 -13.70
CA THR A 254 1.05 -21.94 -14.60
C THR A 254 2.04 -21.04 -13.85
N ARG A 255 1.76 -20.75 -12.58
CA ARG A 255 2.43 -19.77 -11.73
C ARG A 255 2.52 -18.41 -12.42
N ARG A 256 1.44 -17.92 -13.04
CA ARG A 256 1.46 -16.66 -13.82
C ARG A 256 0.35 -15.71 -13.43
N PHE A 257 0.60 -14.42 -13.62
CA PHE A 257 -0.45 -13.42 -13.68
C PHE A 257 -1.14 -13.43 -15.05
N GLU A 258 -2.46 -13.47 -15.01
CA GLU A 258 -3.34 -13.31 -16.16
C GLU A 258 -4.15 -12.03 -15.97
N GLN A 259 -4.18 -11.15 -16.96
CA GLN A 259 -5.08 -9.99 -16.91
C GLN A 259 -6.52 -10.48 -16.92
N ASP A 260 -7.31 -9.99 -15.97
CA ASP A 260 -8.72 -10.35 -15.83
C ASP A 260 -9.59 -9.27 -16.50
N TRP A 261 -9.55 -8.05 -15.98
CA TRP A 261 -10.28 -6.92 -16.54
C TRP A 261 -9.56 -5.59 -16.32
N LEU A 262 -9.95 -4.60 -17.11
CA LEU A 262 -9.51 -3.22 -16.99
C LEU A 262 -10.74 -2.31 -17.09
N ASN A 263 -10.95 -1.49 -16.08
CA ASN A 263 -11.92 -0.40 -16.10
C ASN A 263 -11.15 0.92 -16.29
N ALA A 264 -11.40 1.64 -17.38
CA ALA A 264 -10.71 2.89 -17.69
C ALA A 264 -11.44 4.16 -17.19
N GLU A 265 -12.61 4.00 -16.55
CA GLU A 265 -13.52 5.11 -16.24
C GLU A 265 -13.25 5.76 -14.89
N ILE A 266 -12.83 4.98 -13.89
CA ILE A 266 -12.66 5.46 -12.50
C ILE A 266 -11.55 6.51 -12.44
N ASP A 267 -11.90 7.66 -11.88
CA ASP A 267 -11.03 8.79 -11.60
C ASP A 267 -10.34 8.59 -10.26
N ASN A 268 -9.00 8.56 -10.25
CA ASN A 268 -8.20 8.34 -9.06
C ASN A 268 -7.48 9.62 -8.59
N SER A 269 -8.03 10.81 -8.87
CA SER A 269 -7.40 12.09 -8.51
C SER A 269 -7.11 12.22 -7.01
N ASP A 270 -7.96 11.61 -6.17
CA ASP A 270 -7.80 11.68 -4.73
C ASP A 270 -6.70 10.71 -4.22
N ILE A 271 -6.02 9.87 -5.02
CA ILE A 271 -5.05 8.86 -4.53
C ILE A 271 -5.54 8.17 -3.23
N MET A 272 -6.63 7.42 -3.36
CA MET A 272 -7.18 6.63 -2.26
C MET A 272 -6.96 5.15 -2.53
N VAL A 273 -6.54 4.41 -1.51
CA VAL A 273 -6.51 2.94 -1.57
C VAL A 273 -7.96 2.44 -1.65
N PRO A 274 -8.35 1.69 -2.69
CA PRO A 274 -9.67 1.09 -2.71
C PRO A 274 -9.73 -0.08 -1.72
N VAL A 275 -10.93 -0.59 -1.47
CA VAL A 275 -11.17 -1.72 -0.56
C VAL A 275 -12.03 -2.75 -1.25
N VAL A 276 -11.65 -4.02 -1.22
CA VAL A 276 -12.46 -5.13 -1.72
C VAL A 276 -13.19 -5.82 -0.57
N SER A 277 -14.46 -6.18 -0.79
CA SER A 277 -15.26 -6.94 0.18
C SER A 277 -15.67 -8.29 -0.39
N ALA A 278 -15.27 -9.36 0.29
CA ALA A 278 -15.71 -10.71 -0.03
C ALA A 278 -17.22 -10.90 0.14
N ALA A 279 -17.83 -10.18 1.10
CA ALA A 279 -19.24 -10.33 1.44
C ALA A 279 -20.16 -9.74 0.37
N THR A 280 -19.78 -8.60 -0.22
CA THR A 280 -20.57 -7.94 -1.26
C THR A 280 -20.11 -8.26 -2.67
N GLY A 281 -18.89 -8.79 -2.83
CA GLY A 281 -18.27 -9.01 -4.14
C GLY A 281 -17.89 -7.71 -4.85
N LEU A 282 -17.79 -6.60 -4.11
CA LEU A 282 -17.48 -5.28 -4.68
C LEU A 282 -16.08 -4.79 -4.28
N LEU A 283 -15.41 -4.14 -5.22
CA LEU A 283 -14.29 -3.24 -5.01
C LEU A 283 -14.83 -1.81 -4.88
N TYR A 284 -14.54 -1.15 -3.78
CA TYR A 284 -14.97 0.21 -3.51
C TYR A 284 -13.82 1.18 -3.72
N ALA A 285 -14.03 2.19 -4.56
CA ALA A 285 -13.01 3.16 -4.94
C ALA A 285 -13.53 4.60 -4.86
N ALA A 286 -12.64 5.52 -4.49
CA ALA A 286 -12.91 6.95 -4.68
C ALA A 286 -13.07 7.23 -6.17
N ASN A 287 -13.99 8.13 -6.52
CA ASN A 287 -14.22 8.52 -7.89
C ASN A 287 -14.67 9.98 -7.97
N LYS A 288 -14.56 10.55 -9.16
CA LYS A 288 -15.02 11.89 -9.46
C LYS A 288 -15.64 11.96 -10.84
N ARG A 289 -16.74 12.70 -10.97
CA ARG A 289 -17.39 12.98 -12.25
C ARG A 289 -17.54 14.49 -12.42
N GLY A 290 -16.66 15.07 -13.23
CA GLY A 290 -16.52 16.52 -13.29
C GLY A 290 -15.93 17.01 -11.98
N LEU A 291 -16.62 17.92 -11.28
CA LEU A 291 -16.20 18.41 -9.96
C LEU A 291 -16.88 17.67 -8.80
N THR A 292 -17.87 16.83 -9.08
CA THR A 292 -18.64 16.12 -8.06
C THR A 292 -17.90 14.84 -7.64
N TYR A 293 -17.59 14.77 -6.36
CA TYR A 293 -17.00 13.61 -5.73
C TYR A 293 -18.07 12.52 -5.54
N GLU A 294 -17.68 11.26 -5.74
CA GLU A 294 -18.52 10.11 -5.48
C GLU A 294 -17.67 8.92 -5.04
N TYR A 295 -18.32 7.91 -4.47
CA TYR A 295 -17.71 6.62 -4.22
C TYR A 295 -18.30 5.60 -5.19
N ALA A 296 -17.47 4.76 -5.80
CA ALA A 296 -17.90 3.78 -6.79
C ALA A 296 -17.72 2.36 -6.25
N GLY A 297 -18.72 1.50 -6.44
CA GLY A 297 -18.65 0.07 -6.20
C GLY A 297 -18.58 -0.68 -7.52
N LEU A 298 -17.47 -1.36 -7.78
CA LEU A 298 -17.23 -2.17 -8.97
C LEU A 298 -17.40 -3.64 -8.62
N ASP A 299 -18.08 -4.40 -9.48
CA ASP A 299 -18.13 -5.85 -9.37
C ASP A 299 -16.71 -6.44 -9.50
N TRP A 300 -16.26 -7.19 -8.49
CA TRP A 300 -14.90 -7.72 -8.43
C TRP A 300 -14.55 -8.66 -9.58
N MET A 301 -15.55 -9.38 -10.11
CA MET A 301 -15.35 -10.39 -11.14
C MET A 301 -15.31 -9.79 -12.55
N THR A 302 -15.99 -8.67 -12.77
CA THR A 302 -16.20 -8.10 -14.11
C THR A 302 -15.62 -6.70 -14.30
N GLY A 303 -15.35 -5.97 -13.22
CA GLY A 303 -14.93 -4.57 -13.27
C GLY A 303 -16.04 -3.59 -13.63
N GLU A 304 -17.28 -4.05 -13.77
CA GLU A 304 -18.45 -3.22 -14.07
C GLU A 304 -18.84 -2.39 -12.83
N VAL A 305 -19.13 -1.10 -13.02
CA VAL A 305 -19.62 -0.26 -11.92
C VAL A 305 -21.07 -0.64 -11.59
N LYS A 306 -21.30 -1.18 -10.38
CA LYS A 306 -22.61 -1.61 -9.89
C LYS A 306 -23.29 -0.59 -8.99
N ALA A 307 -22.52 0.26 -8.33
CA ALA A 307 -23.04 1.25 -7.40
C ALA A 307 -22.25 2.56 -7.47
N ARG A 308 -22.94 3.67 -7.20
CA ARG A 308 -22.34 4.99 -7.03
C ARG A 308 -23.02 5.70 -5.86
N TRP A 309 -22.22 6.25 -4.97
CA TRP A 309 -22.66 7.09 -3.87
C TRP A 309 -22.17 8.51 -4.13
N VAL A 310 -23.05 9.33 -4.70
CA VAL A 310 -22.74 10.72 -5.06
C VAL A 310 -22.76 11.58 -3.80
N PHE A 311 -21.74 12.39 -3.59
CA PHE A 311 -21.70 13.30 -2.45
C PHE A 311 -22.59 14.54 -2.66
N PRO A 312 -23.03 15.21 -1.58
CA PRO A 312 -24.09 16.22 -1.65
C PRO A 312 -23.83 17.42 -2.58
N ASP A 313 -22.57 17.81 -2.73
CA ASP A 313 -22.14 18.94 -3.57
C ASP A 313 -20.67 18.76 -4.05
N ASP A 314 -20.13 19.76 -4.72
CA ASP A 314 -18.76 19.77 -5.26
C ASP A 314 -17.71 20.34 -4.28
N SER A 315 -18.07 20.50 -3.00
CA SER A 315 -17.16 21.03 -1.99
C SER A 315 -15.92 20.15 -1.84
N ALA A 316 -14.75 20.78 -1.76
CA ALA A 316 -13.48 20.10 -1.53
C ALA A 316 -13.46 19.31 -0.21
N MET A 317 -14.37 19.58 0.74
CA MET A 317 -14.49 18.80 1.98
C MET A 317 -14.74 17.31 1.74
N TRP A 318 -15.27 16.95 0.56
CA TRP A 318 -15.56 15.58 0.19
C TRP A 318 -14.37 14.79 -0.35
N ASN A 319 -13.26 15.46 -0.69
CA ASN A 319 -12.03 14.84 -1.18
C ASN A 319 -11.55 13.71 -0.26
N ALA A 320 -11.20 12.57 -0.86
CA ALA A 320 -10.81 11.33 -0.17
C ALA A 320 -9.29 11.15 -0.06
N PHE A 321 -8.50 12.22 -0.25
CA PHE A 321 -7.05 12.13 -0.35
C PHE A 321 -6.37 11.57 0.89
N GLY A 322 -5.51 10.56 0.67
CA GLY A 322 -4.80 9.82 1.72
C GLY A 322 -5.72 9.09 2.70
N GLY A 323 -7.02 8.96 2.37
CA GLY A 323 -8.01 8.31 3.20
C GLY A 323 -7.94 6.78 3.11
N ILE A 324 -8.57 6.12 4.08
CA ILE A 324 -8.86 4.69 4.06
C ILE A 324 -10.38 4.53 4.18
N THR A 325 -10.93 3.51 3.52
CA THR A 325 -12.33 3.12 3.66
C THR A 325 -12.43 1.92 4.59
N THR A 326 -13.49 1.88 5.40
CA THR A 326 -13.91 0.66 6.07
C THR A 326 -15.41 0.48 5.92
N ILE A 327 -15.83 -0.77 5.84
CA ILE A 327 -17.24 -1.16 5.84
C ILE A 327 -17.59 -1.48 7.29
N LEU A 328 -18.58 -0.78 7.83
CA LEU A 328 -19.05 -0.96 9.19
C LEU A 328 -20.00 -2.16 9.29
N GLU A 329 -20.21 -2.67 10.51
CA GLU A 329 -21.08 -3.84 10.76
C GLU A 329 -22.53 -3.63 10.30
N ASP A 330 -23.01 -2.39 10.29
CA ASP A 330 -24.33 -2.00 9.81
C ASP A 330 -24.41 -1.83 8.29
N GLY A 331 -23.30 -2.05 7.57
CA GLY A 331 -23.21 -1.93 6.12
C GLY A 331 -22.81 -0.54 5.62
N ASP A 332 -22.67 0.43 6.52
CA ASP A 332 -22.25 1.78 6.15
C ASP A 332 -20.79 1.85 5.72
N LEU A 333 -20.48 2.79 4.84
CA LEU A 333 -19.09 3.07 4.45
C LEU A 333 -18.56 4.24 5.26
N LEU A 334 -17.46 4.03 5.99
CA LEU A 334 -16.69 5.10 6.60
C LEU A 334 -15.48 5.42 5.74
N ILE A 335 -15.42 6.64 5.22
CA ILE A 335 -14.45 7.10 4.23
C ILE A 335 -13.59 8.20 4.85
N GLY A 336 -12.29 7.97 4.95
CA GLY A 336 -11.31 8.98 5.32
C GLY A 336 -11.06 10.01 4.20
N GLY A 337 -10.36 11.10 4.52
CA GLY A 337 -9.89 12.06 3.52
C GLY A 337 -9.26 13.28 4.17
N ALA A 338 -8.63 14.11 3.34
CA ALA A 338 -7.81 15.23 3.80
C ALA A 338 -8.55 16.23 4.72
N PHE A 339 -9.84 16.47 4.49
CA PHE A 339 -10.60 17.50 5.19
C PHE A 339 -11.66 16.97 6.16
N ALA A 340 -12.19 15.77 5.90
CA ALA A 340 -13.26 15.19 6.71
C ALA A 340 -13.30 13.66 6.59
N ILE A 341 -13.81 13.03 7.65
CA ILE A 341 -14.28 11.65 7.62
C ILE A 341 -15.76 11.69 7.26
N LYS A 342 -16.19 10.84 6.35
CA LYS A 342 -17.57 10.75 5.86
C LYS A 342 -18.13 9.39 6.21
N ARG A 343 -19.41 9.34 6.55
CA ARG A 343 -20.16 8.10 6.70
C ARG A 343 -21.27 8.11 5.64
N ILE A 344 -21.21 7.16 4.71
CA ILE A 344 -22.26 6.92 3.75
C ILE A 344 -23.22 5.92 4.38
N ILE A 345 -24.49 6.31 4.50
CA ILE A 345 -25.54 5.47 5.08
C ILE A 345 -26.09 4.56 3.98
N GLY A 346 -26.05 3.25 4.22
CA GLY A 346 -26.50 2.19 3.31
C GLY A 346 -28.00 1.97 3.25
#